data_AF-A0A1I7TUD2-F1
#
_entry.id   AF-A0A1I7TUD2-F1
#
_cell.length_a   1.000
_cell.length_b   1.000
_cell.length_c   1.000
_cell.angle_alpha   90.00
_cell.angle_beta   90.00
_cell.angle_gamma   90.00
#
_symmetry.space_group_name_H-M   'P 1'
#
loop_
_entity.id
_entity.type
_entity.pdbx_description
1 polymer ?
#
loop_
_entity_poly.entity_id
_entity_poly.type
_entity_poly.pdbx_seq_one_letter_code
_entity_poly.pdbx_strand_id
1 'polypeptide(L)'
;MKRNPKIVEILIECGRRTARKHGFSRLHENGKINEKVETMEFVNDLGKEVGRRLIKTPFDPIETEIMEHMIASLEEMSYDNRSEKEFMEKCIEKYKKNLDEKDPLVTYNGGKTRYSKLDLQKCFVQQKPSGEYVATDLDPKEIEKAEKKKEKNRKARENKNMKKKMAGKEEGFQVETVDEE
;
A
#
# COMPACT_ATOMS: atom_id res chain seq x y z
N MET A 1 10.55 6.35 15.29
CA MET A 1 9.93 5.54 14.22
C MET A 1 10.96 4.59 13.61
N LYS A 2 10.64 3.30 13.48
CA LYS A 2 11.41 2.41 12.58
C LYS A 2 11.22 2.95 11.16
N ARG A 3 12.29 3.34 10.48
CA ARG A 3 12.20 3.89 9.12
C ARG A 3 11.88 2.75 8.15
N ASN A 4 10.61 2.57 7.81
CA ASN A 4 10.21 1.73 6.70
C ASN A 4 10.78 2.37 5.41
N PRO A 5 11.74 1.73 4.71
CA PRO A 5 12.43 2.35 3.57
C PRO A 5 11.45 2.74 2.44
N LYS A 6 10.35 1.98 2.29
CA LYS A 6 9.32 2.28 1.28
C LYS A 6 8.54 3.55 1.60
N ILE A 7 8.30 3.84 2.88
CA ILE A 7 7.71 5.13 3.29
C ILE A 7 8.63 6.27 2.89
N VAL A 8 9.94 6.12 3.16
CA VAL A 8 10.93 7.13 2.80
C VAL A 8 10.97 7.36 1.28
N GLU A 9 10.93 6.30 0.48
CA GLU A 9 10.86 6.40 -0.98
C GLU A 9 9.63 7.17 -1.47
N ILE A 10 8.44 6.88 -0.92
CA ILE A 10 7.19 7.58 -1.25
C ILE A 10 7.31 9.07 -0.92
N LEU A 11 7.82 9.40 0.26
CA LEU A 11 7.99 10.79 0.70
C LEU A 11 9.03 11.54 -0.16
N ILE A 12 10.14 10.88 -0.53
CA ILE A 12 11.14 11.44 -1.44
C ILE A 12 10.53 11.73 -2.81
N GLU A 13 9.71 10.82 -3.34
CA GLU A 13 9.05 11.01 -4.63
C GLU A 13 8.09 12.21 -4.59
N CYS A 14 7.26 12.31 -3.55
CA CYS A 14 6.40 13.47 -3.32
C CYS A 14 7.23 14.76 -3.21
N GLY A 15 8.31 14.74 -2.43
CA GLY A 15 9.23 15.87 -2.29
C GLY A 15 9.82 16.33 -3.62
N ARG A 16 10.26 15.40 -4.48
CA ARG A 16 10.77 15.72 -5.83
C ARG A 16 9.70 16.34 -6.72
N ARG A 17 8.45 15.86 -6.65
CA ARG A 17 7.33 16.43 -7.41
C ARG A 17 7.02 17.85 -6.94
N THR A 18 7.01 18.09 -5.63
CA THR A 18 6.81 19.43 -5.06
C THR A 18 7.95 20.37 -5.42
N ALA A 19 9.20 19.93 -5.31
CA ALA A 19 10.38 20.71 -5.73
C ALA A 19 10.27 21.20 -7.18
N ARG A 20 9.86 20.32 -8.09
CA ARG A 20 9.64 20.68 -9.51
C ARG A 20 8.58 21.76 -9.67
N LYS A 21 7.49 21.74 -8.90
CA LYS A 21 6.45 22.79 -8.94
C LYS A 21 6.99 24.15 -8.46
N HIS A 22 7.92 24.13 -7.52
CA HIS A 22 8.59 25.31 -6.96
C HIS A 22 9.83 25.75 -7.76
N GLY A 23 10.07 25.14 -8.93
CA GLY A 23 11.11 25.54 -9.87
C GLY A 23 12.52 25.09 -9.48
N PHE A 24 12.68 24.04 -8.68
CA PHE A 24 13.99 23.49 -8.34
C PHE A 24 14.05 21.97 -8.46
N SER A 25 15.23 21.44 -8.75
CA SER A 25 15.40 20.03 -9.17
C SER A 25 15.80 19.10 -8.03
N ARG A 26 16.39 19.62 -6.94
CA ARG A 26 16.92 18.82 -5.84
C ARG A 26 16.51 19.41 -4.49
N LEU A 27 16.07 18.54 -3.58
CA LEU A 27 15.81 18.90 -2.18
C LEU A 27 17.10 19.29 -1.43
N HIS A 28 18.24 18.78 -1.90
CA HIS A 28 19.56 19.09 -1.38
C HIS A 28 20.45 19.63 -2.50
N GLU A 29 21.13 20.73 -2.22
CA GLU A 29 22.07 21.39 -3.12
C GLU A 29 23.39 21.60 -2.36
N ASN A 30 24.49 21.10 -2.92
CA ASN A 30 25.83 21.19 -2.32
C ASN A 30 25.92 20.66 -0.87
N GLY A 31 25.19 19.58 -0.57
CA GLY A 31 25.18 18.96 0.77
C GLY A 31 24.33 19.73 1.80
N LYS A 32 23.65 20.81 1.40
CA LYS A 32 22.71 21.55 2.25
C LYS A 32 21.28 21.36 1.76
N ILE A 33 20.31 21.47 2.67
CA ILE A 33 18.89 21.51 2.33
C ILE A 33 18.64 22.81 1.55
N ASN A 34 17.89 22.74 0.47
CA ASN A 34 17.50 23.94 -0.28
C ASN A 34 16.56 24.79 0.59
N GLU A 35 16.86 26.08 0.79
CA GLU A 35 16.10 26.98 1.68
C GLU A 35 14.60 27.03 1.37
N LYS A 36 14.22 26.81 0.10
CA LYS A 36 12.80 26.76 -0.31
C LYS A 36 12.05 25.61 0.34
N VAL A 37 12.73 24.52 0.69
CA VAL A 37 12.13 23.34 1.34
C VAL A 37 11.64 23.66 2.75
N GLU A 38 12.25 24.64 3.41
CA GLU A 38 11.90 25.05 4.77
C GLU A 38 10.76 26.07 4.81
N THR A 39 10.32 26.56 3.64
CA THR A 39 9.19 27.49 3.58
C THR A 39 7.88 26.79 3.93
N MET A 40 7.02 27.50 4.66
CA MET A 40 5.68 27.00 5.00
C MET A 40 4.86 26.66 3.74
N GLU A 41 5.05 27.40 2.66
CA GLU A 41 4.41 27.14 1.37
C GLU A 41 4.81 25.77 0.80
N PHE A 42 6.11 25.46 0.79
CA PHE A 42 6.60 24.16 0.33
C PHE A 42 6.08 23.02 1.20
N VAL A 43 6.13 23.16 2.53
CA VAL A 43 5.64 22.16 3.48
C VAL A 43 4.15 21.88 3.25
N ASN A 44 3.33 22.92 3.07
CA ASN A 44 1.91 22.79 2.78
C ASN A 44 1.65 22.06 1.46
N ASP A 45 2.40 22.40 0.40
CA ASP A 45 2.23 21.76 -0.90
C ASP A 45 2.75 20.31 -0.93
N LEU A 46 3.80 20.02 -0.16
CA LEU A 46 4.26 18.65 0.08
C LEU A 46 3.17 17.84 0.78
N GLY A 47 2.56 18.37 1.84
CA GLY A 47 1.45 17.74 2.53
C GLY A 47 0.26 17.45 1.59
N LYS A 48 -0.12 18.42 0.74
CA LYS A 48 -1.16 18.21 -0.28
C LYS A 48 -0.80 17.13 -1.29
N GLU A 49 0.46 17.07 -1.74
CA GLU A 49 0.90 16.07 -2.71
C GLU A 49 0.90 14.65 -2.10
N VAL A 50 1.36 14.52 -0.85
CA VAL A 50 1.27 13.27 -0.08
C VAL A 50 -0.19 12.86 0.08
N GLY A 51 -1.06 13.74 0.59
CA GLY A 51 -2.48 13.45 0.77
C GLY A 51 -3.18 13.07 -0.55
N ARG A 52 -2.86 13.75 -1.66
CA ARG A 52 -3.39 13.42 -2.98
C ARG A 52 -2.97 12.02 -3.44
N ARG A 53 -1.72 11.63 -3.19
CA ARG A 53 -1.25 10.28 -3.49
C ARG A 53 -2.06 9.24 -2.71
N LEU A 54 -2.10 9.38 -1.39
CA LEU A 54 -2.77 8.42 -0.50
C LEU A 54 -4.26 8.26 -0.81
N ILE A 55 -4.95 9.32 -1.26
CA ILE A 55 -6.35 9.25 -1.67
C ILE A 55 -6.52 8.50 -3.00
N LYS A 56 -5.59 8.65 -3.95
CA LYS A 56 -5.74 8.10 -5.32
C LYS A 56 -5.28 6.66 -5.46
N THR A 57 -4.30 6.21 -4.70
CA THR A 57 -3.74 4.87 -4.87
C THR A 57 -4.74 3.81 -4.35
N PRO A 58 -4.84 2.66 -5.03
CA PRO A 58 -5.50 1.48 -4.47
C PRO A 58 -4.89 1.07 -3.13
N PHE A 59 -5.62 0.25 -2.38
CA PHE A 59 -5.21 -0.27 -1.08
C PHE A 59 -3.75 -0.79 -1.07
N ASP A 60 -2.89 -0.10 -0.31
CA ASP A 60 -1.50 -0.50 -0.03
C ASP A 60 -1.26 -0.34 1.48
N PRO A 61 -0.87 -1.42 2.20
CA PRO A 61 -0.58 -1.36 3.63
C PRO A 61 0.42 -0.26 4.03
N ILE A 62 1.37 0.07 3.15
CA ILE A 62 2.36 1.12 3.39
C ILE A 62 1.70 2.50 3.35
N GLU A 63 0.75 2.70 2.43
CA GLU A 63 0.02 3.97 2.35
C GLU A 63 -0.94 4.14 3.53
N THR A 64 -1.57 3.05 4.01
CA THR A 64 -2.29 3.06 5.29
C THR A 64 -1.38 3.53 6.42
N GLU A 65 -0.18 2.98 6.54
CA GLU A 65 0.79 3.35 7.58
C GLU A 65 1.16 4.84 7.51
N ILE A 66 1.40 5.38 6.31
CA ILE A 66 1.66 6.81 6.10
C ILE A 66 0.45 7.65 6.53
N MET A 67 -0.77 7.24 6.17
CA MET A 67 -1.98 7.97 6.51
C MET A 67 -2.23 7.97 8.03
N GLU A 68 -2.02 6.84 8.71
CA GLU A 68 -2.10 6.75 10.19
C GLU A 68 -1.10 7.71 10.85
N HIS A 69 0.15 7.75 10.38
CA HIS A 69 1.16 8.68 10.90
C HIS A 69 0.83 10.15 10.63
N MET A 70 0.28 10.46 9.46
CA MET A 70 -0.14 11.82 9.11
C MET A 70 -1.31 12.28 10.00
N ILE A 71 -2.31 11.42 10.23
CA ILE A 71 -3.42 11.71 11.14
C ILE A 71 -2.89 11.97 12.56
N ALA A 72 -2.07 11.06 13.09
CA ALA A 72 -1.51 11.21 14.44
C ALA A 72 -0.70 12.51 14.57
N SER A 73 0.12 12.84 13.56
CA SER A 73 0.90 14.08 13.56
C SER A 73 0.01 15.33 13.56
N LEU A 74 -1.08 15.32 12.79
CA LEU A 74 -2.03 16.44 12.74
C LEU A 74 -2.85 16.60 14.03
N GLU A 75 -3.13 15.49 14.72
CA GLU A 75 -3.81 15.48 16.02
C GLU A 75 -2.92 15.98 17.17
N GLU A 76 -1.61 15.75 17.09
CA GLU A 76 -0.63 16.22 18.07
C GLU A 76 -0.29 17.72 17.93
N MET A 77 -0.57 18.32 16.77
CA MET A 77 -0.31 19.75 16.55
C MET A 77 -1.29 20.64 17.32
N SER A 78 -0.76 21.66 17.99
CA SER A 78 -1.54 22.76 18.56
C SER A 78 -1.72 23.87 17.53
N TYR A 79 -2.95 24.38 17.42
CA TYR A 79 -3.29 25.48 16.51
C TYR A 79 -3.78 26.67 17.33
N ASP A 80 -3.11 27.82 17.17
CA ASP A 80 -3.47 29.06 17.88
C ASP A 80 -4.71 29.73 17.29
N ASN A 81 -4.94 29.52 15.98
CA ASN A 81 -6.08 30.08 15.27
C ASN A 81 -7.24 29.08 15.20
N ARG A 82 -8.43 29.53 15.64
CA ARG A 82 -9.66 28.75 15.58
C ARG A 82 -10.03 28.30 14.16
N SER A 83 -9.90 29.16 13.15
CA SER A 83 -10.28 28.79 11.79
C SER A 83 -9.35 27.75 11.18
N GLU A 84 -8.07 27.82 11.53
CA GLU A 84 -7.06 26.82 11.16
C GLU A 84 -7.35 25.48 11.84
N LYS A 85 -7.65 25.51 13.15
CA LYS A 85 -8.06 24.31 13.90
C LYS A 85 -9.27 23.63 13.27
N GLU A 86 -10.34 24.37 13.01
CA GLU A 86 -11.57 23.83 12.39
C GLU A 86 -11.30 23.27 10.98
N PHE A 87 -10.41 23.89 10.21
CA PHE A 87 -9.99 23.37 8.91
C PHE A 87 -9.22 22.05 9.04
N MET A 88 -8.27 21.98 9.97
CA MET A 88 -7.45 20.79 10.20
C MET A 88 -8.29 19.63 10.75
N GLU A 89 -9.25 19.89 11.64
CA GLU A 89 -10.21 18.88 12.12
C GLU A 89 -10.99 18.24 10.96
N LYS A 90 -11.47 19.05 10.01
CA LYS A 90 -12.12 18.54 8.78
C LYS A 90 -11.19 17.71 7.91
N CYS A 91 -9.92 18.10 7.81
CA CYS A 91 -8.91 17.32 7.09
C CYS A 91 -8.66 15.97 7.76
N ILE A 92 -8.50 15.95 9.08
CA ILE A 92 -8.32 14.72 9.88
C ILE A 92 -9.53 13.80 9.70
N GLU A 93 -10.76 14.31 9.81
CA GLU A 93 -11.98 13.53 9.62
C GLU A 93 -12.05 12.93 8.22
N LYS A 94 -11.72 13.72 7.18
CA LYS A 94 -11.65 13.24 5.81
C LYS A 94 -10.61 12.12 5.63
N TYR A 95 -9.45 12.23 6.27
CA TYR A 95 -8.42 11.19 6.20
C TYR A 95 -8.87 9.93 6.93
N LYS A 96 -9.43 10.04 8.14
CA LYS A 96 -9.99 8.90 8.88
C LYS A 96 -11.05 8.17 8.06
N LYS A 97 -11.98 8.92 7.44
CA LYS A 97 -13.00 8.33 6.58
C LYS A 97 -12.42 7.57 5.38
N ASN A 98 -11.46 8.17 4.67
CA ASN A 98 -10.78 7.47 3.56
C ASN A 98 -10.02 6.21 4.05
N LEU A 99 -9.42 6.28 5.24
CA LEU A 99 -8.71 5.17 5.83
C LEU A 99 -9.68 4.03 6.19
N ASP A 100 -10.84 4.34 6.76
CA ASP A 100 -11.85 3.34 7.10
C ASP A 100 -12.56 2.75 5.88
N GLU A 101 -12.72 3.51 4.80
CA GLU A 101 -13.24 3.01 3.53
C GLU A 101 -12.27 2.03 2.83
N LYS A 102 -10.97 2.31 2.89
CA LYS A 102 -9.94 1.48 2.22
C LYS A 102 -9.46 0.33 3.08
N ASP A 103 -9.23 0.59 4.36
CA ASP A 103 -8.61 -0.32 5.32
C ASP A 103 -9.37 -0.26 6.67
N PRO A 104 -10.60 -0.80 6.69
CA PRO A 104 -11.47 -0.69 7.86
C PRO A 104 -10.85 -1.30 9.11
N LEU A 105 -11.25 -0.77 10.26
CA LEU A 105 -10.98 -1.42 11.54
C LEU A 105 -11.83 -2.69 11.66
N VAL A 106 -11.15 -3.76 12.04
CA VAL A 106 -11.71 -5.08 12.27
C VAL A 106 -11.52 -5.44 13.73
N THR A 107 -12.61 -5.85 14.39
CA THR A 107 -12.55 -6.38 15.74
C THR A 107 -12.02 -7.81 15.71
N TYR A 108 -10.92 -8.07 16.41
CA TYR A 108 -10.23 -9.37 16.45
C TYR A 108 -9.57 -9.57 17.82
N ASN A 109 -9.80 -10.73 18.46
CA ASN A 109 -9.24 -11.09 19.78
C ASN A 109 -9.42 -10.02 20.87
N GLY A 110 -10.60 -9.37 20.91
CA GLY A 110 -10.91 -8.34 21.89
C GLY A 110 -10.28 -6.96 21.62
N GLY A 111 -9.49 -6.82 20.55
CA GLY A 111 -8.91 -5.56 20.09
C GLY A 111 -9.46 -5.12 18.73
N LYS A 112 -9.10 -3.91 18.32
CA LYS A 112 -9.32 -3.42 16.95
C LYS A 112 -7.99 -3.38 16.22
N THR A 113 -7.97 -3.90 15.00
CA THR A 113 -6.81 -3.85 14.10
C THR A 113 -7.25 -3.47 12.69
N ARG A 114 -6.33 -2.98 11.87
CA ARG A 114 -6.61 -2.72 10.45
C ARG A 114 -6.78 -4.03 9.70
N TYR A 115 -7.68 -4.07 8.73
CA TYR A 115 -7.89 -5.23 7.85
C TYR A 115 -6.59 -5.67 7.16
N SER A 116 -5.77 -4.73 6.70
CA SER A 116 -4.45 -4.97 6.09
C SER A 116 -3.45 -5.70 6.99
N LYS A 117 -3.62 -5.59 8.31
CA LYS A 117 -2.72 -6.18 9.31
C LYS A 117 -3.15 -7.61 9.70
N LEU A 118 -4.28 -8.10 9.20
CA LEU A 118 -4.76 -9.45 9.46
C LEU A 118 -4.12 -10.48 8.53
N ASP A 119 -3.79 -11.65 9.08
CA ASP A 119 -3.42 -12.82 8.28
C ASP A 119 -4.68 -13.54 7.80
N LEU A 120 -5.18 -13.15 6.64
CA LEU A 120 -6.38 -13.72 6.02
C LEU A 120 -6.25 -15.21 5.65
N GLN A 121 -5.08 -15.84 5.85
CA GLN A 121 -4.95 -17.29 5.75
C GLN A 121 -5.32 -18.02 7.04
N LYS A 122 -5.31 -17.30 8.17
CA LYS A 122 -5.58 -17.83 9.51
C LYS A 122 -6.88 -17.30 10.10
N CYS A 123 -7.40 -16.21 9.56
CA CYS A 123 -8.65 -15.63 10.01
C CYS A 123 -9.65 -15.43 8.86
N PHE A 124 -10.92 -15.51 9.20
CA PHE A 124 -12.05 -15.16 8.35
C PHE A 124 -12.64 -13.84 8.83
N VAL A 125 -12.96 -12.94 7.91
CA VAL A 125 -13.55 -11.62 8.22
C VAL A 125 -14.99 -11.57 7.71
N GLN A 126 -15.91 -11.20 8.59
CA GLN A 126 -17.33 -11.00 8.27
C GLN A 126 -17.76 -9.58 8.61
N GLN A 127 -18.57 -8.96 7.75
CA GLN A 127 -19.28 -7.73 8.06
C GLN A 127 -20.63 -8.06 8.71
N LYS A 128 -20.86 -7.53 9.91
CA LYS A 128 -22.14 -7.65 10.62
C LYS A 128 -23.20 -6.72 10.01
N PRO A 129 -24.50 -6.95 10.28
CA PRO A 129 -25.56 -6.02 9.88
C PRO A 129 -25.40 -4.60 10.44
N SER A 130 -24.69 -4.46 11.57
CA SER A 130 -24.32 -3.15 12.13
C SER A 130 -23.29 -2.38 11.29
N GLY A 131 -22.70 -3.00 10.26
CA GLY A 131 -21.59 -2.47 9.47
C GLY A 131 -20.21 -2.77 10.04
N GLU A 132 -20.12 -3.30 11.27
CA GLU A 132 -18.85 -3.64 11.92
C GLU A 132 -18.19 -4.86 11.26
N TYR A 133 -16.89 -4.78 10.99
CA TYR A 133 -16.08 -5.91 10.56
C TYR A 133 -15.55 -6.67 11.77
N VAL A 134 -15.74 -8.00 11.78
CA VAL A 134 -15.23 -8.89 12.83
C VAL A 134 -14.44 -10.02 12.19
N ALA A 135 -13.25 -10.28 12.74
CA ALA A 135 -12.43 -11.41 12.35
C ALA A 135 -12.54 -12.54 13.38
N THR A 136 -12.52 -13.77 12.90
CA THR A 136 -12.48 -14.99 13.71
C THR A 136 -11.40 -15.92 13.19
N ASP A 137 -10.72 -16.63 14.09
CA ASP A 137 -9.75 -17.65 13.69
C ASP A 137 -10.43 -18.76 12.91
N LEU A 138 -9.76 -19.22 11.85
CA LEU A 138 -10.16 -20.41 11.12
C LEU A 138 -9.81 -21.65 11.94
N ASP A 139 -10.69 -22.66 11.90
CA ASP A 139 -10.38 -23.96 12.49
C ASP A 139 -9.11 -24.53 11.81
N PRO A 140 -8.12 -25.03 12.57
CA PRO A 140 -6.93 -25.66 12.02
C PRO A 140 -7.20 -26.69 10.91
N LYS A 141 -8.32 -27.41 10.99
CA LYS A 141 -8.74 -28.38 9.95
C LYS A 141 -9.11 -27.71 8.63
N GLU A 142 -9.66 -26.50 8.67
CA GLU A 142 -9.99 -25.72 7.47
C GLU A 142 -8.73 -25.11 6.84
N ILE A 143 -7.80 -24.65 7.67
CA ILE A 143 -6.47 -24.18 7.23
C ILE A 143 -5.74 -25.32 6.49
N GLU A 144 -5.69 -26.52 7.08
CA GLU A 144 -5.02 -27.68 6.48
C GLU A 144 -5.67 -28.08 5.13
N LYS A 145 -7.00 -28.04 5.04
CA LYS A 145 -7.72 -28.29 3.77
C LYS A 145 -7.37 -27.24 2.71
N ALA A 146 -7.30 -25.96 3.10
CA ALA A 146 -6.95 -24.87 2.20
C ALA A 146 -5.51 -24.99 1.69
N GLU A 147 -4.56 -25.36 2.56
CA GLU A 147 -3.17 -25.62 2.19
C GLU A 147 -3.04 -26.82 1.24
N LYS A 148 -3.69 -27.95 1.56
CA LYS A 148 -3.72 -29.13 0.68
C LYS A 148 -4.27 -28.79 -0.71
N LYS A 149 -5.28 -27.92 -0.79
CA LYS A 149 -5.85 -27.45 -2.07
C LYS A 149 -4.88 -26.54 -2.83
N LYS A 150 -4.22 -25.61 -2.16
CA LYS A 150 -3.18 -24.75 -2.76
C LYS A 150 -2.03 -25.58 -3.32
N GLU A 151 -1.57 -26.59 -2.58
CA GLU A 151 -0.47 -27.45 -3.00
C GLU A 151 -0.83 -28.30 -4.24
N LYS A 152 -2.03 -28.88 -4.26
CA LYS A 152 -2.54 -29.58 -5.45
C LYS A 152 -2.58 -28.66 -6.68
N ASN A 153 -3.06 -27.43 -6.51
CA ASN A 153 -3.13 -26.45 -7.59
C ASN A 153 -1.74 -26.02 -8.09
N ARG A 154 -0.75 -25.89 -7.20
CA ARG A 154 0.64 -25.59 -7.55
C ARG A 154 1.23 -26.70 -8.43
N LYS A 155 1.12 -27.95 -7.98
CA LYS A 155 1.59 -29.12 -8.75
C LYS A 155 0.91 -29.24 -10.11
N ALA A 156 -0.40 -28.95 -10.19
CA ALA A 156 -1.13 -28.97 -11.46
C ALA A 156 -0.62 -27.90 -12.44
N ARG A 157 -0.31 -26.68 -11.95
CA ARG A 157 0.25 -25.59 -12.77
C ARG A 157 1.66 -25.93 -13.27
N GLU A 158 2.50 -26.47 -12.40
CA GLU A 158 3.86 -26.89 -12.74
C GLU A 158 3.85 -27.98 -13.82
N ASN A 159 3.01 -29.01 -13.66
CA ASN A 159 2.84 -30.06 -14.67
C ASN A 159 2.32 -29.53 -16.01
N LYS A 160 1.38 -28.57 -16.00
CA LYS A 160 0.87 -27.94 -17.22
C LYS A 160 1.97 -27.15 -17.94
N ASN A 161 2.80 -26.42 -17.20
CA ASN A 161 3.93 -25.67 -17.74
C ASN A 161 5.01 -26.60 -18.33
N MET A 162 5.31 -27.72 -17.65
CA MET A 162 6.25 -28.73 -18.16
C MET A 162 5.77 -29.35 -19.47
N LYS A 163 4.49 -29.75 -19.55
CA LYS A 163 3.90 -30.28 -20.80
C LYS A 163 3.95 -29.28 -21.94
N LYS A 164 3.66 -28.00 -21.69
CA LYS A 164 3.73 -26.95 -22.72
C LYS A 164 5.17 -26.73 -23.24
N LYS A 165 6.18 -26.82 -22.37
CA LYS A 165 7.59 -26.73 -22.76
C LYS A 165 8.09 -27.92 -23.57
N MET A 166 7.55 -29.12 -23.31
CA MET A 166 7.88 -30.31 -24.09
C MET A 166 7.25 -30.27 -25.48
N ALA A 167 5.97 -29.87 -25.58
CA ALA A 167 5.29 -29.74 -26.88
C ALA A 167 5.92 -28.65 -27.79
N GLY A 168 6.36 -27.52 -27.23
CA GLY A 168 7.03 -26.47 -28.00
C GLY A 168 8.46 -26.80 -28.46
N LYS A 169 9.03 -27.95 -28.04
CA LYS A 169 10.33 -28.43 -28.53
C LYS A 169 10.21 -29.33 -29.77
N GLU A 170 9.03 -29.83 -30.11
CA GLU A 170 8.83 -30.70 -31.27
C GLU A 170 8.59 -29.92 -32.59
N GLU A 171 8.20 -28.65 -32.54
CA GLU A 171 7.93 -27.82 -33.74
C GLU A 171 9.16 -27.08 -34.30
N GLY A 172 10.37 -27.32 -33.77
CA GLY A 172 11.59 -26.57 -34.12
C GLY A 172 12.59 -27.26 -35.05
N PHE A 173 12.30 -28.47 -35.55
CA PHE A 173 13.23 -29.23 -36.40
C PHE A 173 12.72 -29.31 -37.85
N GLN A 174 12.78 -28.19 -38.58
CA GLN A 174 12.78 -28.23 -40.05
C GLN A 174 14.19 -28.64 -40.49
N VAL A 175 14.32 -29.89 -40.92
CA VAL A 175 15.48 -30.37 -41.67
C VAL A 175 15.31 -29.88 -43.09
N GLU A 176 16.06 -28.84 -43.49
CA GLU A 176 16.28 -28.56 -44.92
C GLU A 176 17.07 -29.73 -45.51
N THR A 177 16.39 -30.57 -46.28
CA THR A 177 17.05 -31.51 -47.19
C THR A 177 17.60 -30.70 -48.37
N VAL A 178 18.92 -30.56 -48.41
CA VAL A 178 19.65 -30.07 -49.58
C VAL A 178 19.75 -31.25 -50.55
N ASP A 179 19.04 -31.17 -51.67
CA ASP A 179 19.25 -32.08 -52.80
C ASP A 179 20.56 -31.68 -53.50
N GLU A 180 21.53 -32.61 -53.54
CA GLU A 180 22.72 -32.52 -54.38
C GLU A 180 22.37 -32.98 -55.80
N GLU A 181 22.60 -32.11 -56.78
CA GLU A 181 22.68 -32.45 -58.21
C GLU A 181 24.08 -32.10 -58.74
#